data_AF-A0AAN8NT73-F1
#
_entry.id   AF-A0AAN8NT73-F1
#
_cell.length_a   1.000
_cell.length_b   1.000
_cell.length_c   1.000
_cell.angle_alpha   90.00
_cell.angle_beta   90.00
_cell.angle_gamma   90.00
#
_symmetry.space_group_name_H-M   'P 1'
#
loop_
_entity.id
_entity.type
_entity.pdbx_description
1 polymer ?
#
loop_
_entity_poly.entity_id
_entity_poly.type
_entity_poly.pdbx_seq_one_letter_code
_entity_poly.pdbx_strand_id
1 'polypeptide(L)' 'KRLTPTQCLRHKWLTDMQQESHINTKKLKRYVIKKRWIKAVNTIIALRRMGAKLDSVGL' A
#
# COMPACT_ATOMS: atom_id res chain seq x y z
N LYS A 1 -3.55 26.65 -3.02
CA LYS A 1 -4.34 26.07 -1.90
C LYS A 1 -4.89 24.73 -2.38
N ARG A 2 -4.86 23.65 -1.56
CA ARG A 2 -5.39 22.34 -1.97
C ARG A 2 -6.93 22.36 -1.95
N LEU A 3 -7.57 21.56 -2.80
CA LEU A 3 -9.02 21.37 -2.82
C LEU A 3 -9.50 20.67 -1.55
N THR A 4 -10.68 21.04 -1.07
CA THR A 4 -11.37 20.27 -0.01
C THR A 4 -11.90 18.95 -0.59
N PRO A 5 -12.16 17.93 0.24
CA PRO A 5 -12.75 16.67 -0.23
C PRO A 5 -14.05 16.88 -1.01
N THR A 6 -14.91 17.79 -0.53
CA THR A 6 -16.17 18.15 -1.20
C THR A 6 -15.97 18.78 -2.57
N GLN A 7 -14.89 19.53 -2.77
CA GLN A 7 -14.54 20.10 -4.07
C GLN A 7 -13.94 19.04 -5.00
N CYS A 8 -13.13 18.11 -4.49
CA CYS A 8 -12.58 17.01 -5.30
C CYS A 8 -13.68 16.12 -5.89
N LEU A 9 -14.70 15.78 -5.11
CA LEU A 9 -15.80 14.93 -5.57
C LEU A 9 -16.65 15.55 -6.69
N ARG A 10 -16.63 16.88 -6.83
CA ARG A 10 -17.32 17.60 -7.92
C ARG A 10 -16.44 17.81 -9.15
N HIS A 11 -15.18 17.35 -9.11
CA HIS A 11 -14.24 17.58 -10.20
C HIS A 11 -14.54 16.66 -11.39
N LYS A 12 -14.56 17.22 -12.60
CA LYS A 12 -14.94 16.51 -13.85
C LYS A 12 -14.21 15.19 -14.06
N TRP A 13 -12.92 15.14 -13.72
CA TRP A 13 -12.14 13.89 -13.81
C TRP A 13 -12.72 12.74 -12.97
N LEU A 14 -13.37 13.02 -11.85
CA LEU A 14 -14.03 12.03 -11.00
C LEU A 14 -15.49 11.78 -11.42
N THR A 15 -16.22 12.80 -11.87
CA THR A 15 -17.65 12.68 -12.21
C THR A 15 -17.90 12.10 -13.59
N ASP A 16 -16.99 12.32 -14.55
CA ASP A 16 -17.19 12.00 -15.97
C ASP A 16 -16.38 10.75 -16.38
N MET A 17 -16.06 9.87 -15.42
CA MET A 17 -15.32 8.62 -15.66
C MET A 17 -16.16 7.61 -16.46
N GLN A 18 -16.19 7.76 -17.78
CA GLN A 18 -16.88 6.86 -18.71
C GLN A 18 -15.93 5.94 -19.51
N GLN A 19 -14.65 5.81 -19.14
CA GLN A 19 -13.70 5.01 -19.92
C GLN A 19 -13.14 3.83 -19.13
N GLU A 20 -13.62 2.63 -19.46
CA GLU A 20 -12.94 1.37 -19.17
C GLU A 20 -11.67 1.28 -20.02
N SER A 21 -10.57 1.83 -19.49
CA SER A 21 -9.25 1.68 -20.10
C SER A 21 -8.51 0.51 -19.44
N HIS A 22 -7.80 -0.28 -20.26
CA HIS A 22 -6.97 -1.37 -19.73
C HIS A 22 -5.79 -0.80 -18.92
N ILE A 23 -5.87 -0.87 -17.60
CA ILE A 23 -4.85 -0.32 -16.69
C ILE A 23 -3.61 -1.21 -16.60
N ASN A 24 -2.41 -0.61 -16.67
CA ASN A 24 -1.17 -1.34 -16.44
C ASN A 24 -0.89 -1.51 -14.94
N THR A 25 -0.93 -2.76 -14.47
CA THR A 25 -0.72 -3.09 -13.04
C THR A 25 0.70 -3.56 -12.70
N LYS A 26 1.65 -3.60 -13.65
CA LYS A 26 3.01 -4.16 -13.43
C LYS A 26 3.75 -3.44 -12.30
N LYS A 27 3.69 -2.11 -12.28
CA LYS A 27 4.31 -1.29 -11.21
C LYS A 27 3.58 -1.45 -9.87
N LEU A 28 2.24 -1.52 -9.90
CA LEU A 28 1.43 -1.72 -8.70
C LEU A 28 1.73 -3.07 -8.03
N LYS A 29 1.80 -4.16 -8.81
CA LYS A 29 2.14 -5.49 -8.29
C LYS A 29 3.50 -5.50 -7.61
N ARG A 30 4.53 -4.94 -8.25
CA ARG A 30 5.89 -4.80 -7.67
C ARG A 30 5.86 -3.98 -6.37
N TYR A 31 5.12 -2.87 -6.36
CA TYR A 31 4.98 -2.02 -5.18
C TYR A 31 4.32 -2.75 -4.01
N VAL A 32 3.23 -3.49 -4.26
CA VAL A 32 2.51 -4.27 -3.24
C VAL A 32 3.42 -5.33 -2.64
N ILE A 33 4.17 -6.08 -3.46
CA ILE A 33 5.13 -7.09 -2.98
C ILE A 33 6.19 -6.43 -2.08
N LYS A 34 6.81 -5.33 -2.53
CA LYS A 34 7.78 -4.57 -1.73
C LYS A 34 7.20 -4.15 -0.37
N LYS A 35 5.97 -3.59 -0.37
CA LYS A 35 5.30 -3.16 0.87
C LYS A 35 4.99 -4.32 1.81
N ARG A 36 4.63 -5.50 1.30
CA ARG A 36 4.41 -6.71 2.12
C ARG A 36 5.69 -7.16 2.83
N TRP A 37 6.82 -7.18 2.12
CA TRP A 37 8.12 -7.50 2.73
C TRP A 37 8.52 -6.51 3.82
N ILE A 38 8.35 -5.20 3.55
CA ILE A 38 8.61 -4.17 4.56
C ILE A 38 7.73 -4.38 5.79
N LYS A 39 6.43 -4.67 5.62
CA LYS A 39 5.52 -4.93 6.74
C LYS A 39 5.97 -6.15 7.54
N ALA A 40 6.30 -7.27 6.90
CA ALA A 40 6.76 -8.49 7.56
C ALA A 40 8.04 -8.26 8.39
N VAL A 41 9.03 -7.61 7.79
CA VAL A 41 10.29 -7.26 8.48
C VAL A 41 10.02 -6.33 9.67
N ASN A 42 9.20 -5.29 9.49
CA ASN A 42 8.84 -4.39 10.58
C ASN A 42 8.13 -5.13 11.72
N THR A 43 7.26 -6.09 11.40
CA THR A 43 6.62 -6.94 12.41
C THR A 43 7.64 -7.79 13.17
N ILE A 44 8.59 -8.42 12.47
CA ILE A 44 9.67 -9.20 13.11
C ILE A 44 10.51 -8.31 14.04
N ILE A 45 10.90 -7.12 13.58
CA ILE A 45 11.66 -6.16 14.38
C ILE A 45 10.86 -5.72 15.62
N ALA A 46 9.56 -5.44 15.47
CA ALA A 46 8.69 -5.08 16.57
C ALA A 46 8.58 -6.21 17.61
N LEU A 47 8.39 -7.45 17.16
CA LEU A 47 8.33 -8.63 18.04
C LEU A 47 9.63 -8.79 18.83
N ARG A 48 10.79 -8.66 18.17
CA ARG A 48 12.10 -8.69 18.86
C ARG A 48 12.21 -7.58 19.91
N ARG A 49 11.77 -6.35 19.60
CA ARG A 49 11.74 -5.23 20.56
C ARG A 49 10.83 -5.49 21.76
N MET A 50 9.78 -6.28 21.57
CA MET A 50 8.87 -6.70 22.65
C MET A 50 9.40 -7.90 23.47
N GLY A 51 10.61 -8.40 23.18
CA GLY A 51 11.20 -9.53 23.89
C GLY A 51 10.68 -10.90 23.42
N ALA A 52 10.02 -10.96 22.26
CA ALA A 52 9.64 -12.25 21.66
C ALA A 52 10.91 -13.04 21.25
N LYS A 53 11.04 -14.27 21.74
CA LYS A 53 12.07 -15.21 21.31
C LYS A 53 11.65 -15.84 19.99
N LEU A 54 12.26 -15.39 18.90
CA LEU A 54 12.03 -15.95 17.55
C LEU A 54 13.04 -17.08 17.29
N ASP A 55 13.19 -17.99 18.24
CA ASP A 55 14.08 -19.16 18.14
C ASP A 55 13.25 -20.37 17.70
N SER A 56 12.92 -20.46 16.41
CA SER A 56 12.38 -21.69 15.77
C SER A 56 12.02 -21.47 14.30
N VAL A 57 12.91 -20.89 13.49
CA VAL A 57 12.98 -21.28 12.07
C VAL A 57 14.45 -21.23 11.70
N GLY A 58 15.07 -22.40 11.57
CA GLY A 58 16.39 -22.54 11.00
C GLY A 58 16.39 -21.97 9.58
N LEU A 59 17.02 -20.80 9.45
CA LEU A 59 17.76 -20.40 8.27
C LEU A 59 19.24 -20.49 8.64
#